data_AF-A0AAE3PNL3-F1
#
_entry.id   AF-A0AAE3PNL3-F1
#
_cell.length_a   1.000
_cell.length_b   1.000
_cell.length_c   1.000
_cell.angle_alpha   90.00
_cell.angle_beta   90.00
_cell.angle_gamma   90.00
#
_symmetry.space_group_name_H-M   'P 1'
#
loop_
_entity.id
_entity.type
_entity.pdbx_description
1 polymer ?
#
loop_
_entity_poly.entity_id
_entity_poly.type
_entity_poly.pdbx_seq_one_letter_code
_entity_poly.pdbx_strand_id
1 'polypeptide(L)'
;MRRDSDSGPARICVTNAKGGTGKTTIAINVAGALNERGRDVLFVDLDPQGNATEGLGLLEAYDAEPPTFFDVLTDPRRREDVDDIIVEHEEMDVVPSNIDLLQAEHELTIADLIARTKDRSDLTVDPEMLASFAINVRPDGVTGPHSLGVLDEALAGVEDDYDYVIVDSPPFYGKLTDTGIYATQNILIPALTESTSERAIELLIDQMSALEQQTDISVRTLGVVANRVEKTNEDETMIEWFNEVFDGYPVWEVRKRVALQRAFSAGQSLFGYEKDVDMCEVFLDIADELDAQFGFTEVKA
;
A
#
# COMPACT_ATOMS: atom_id res chain seq x y z
N MET A 1 -3.34 15.42 18.17
CA MET A 1 -3.53 16.31 17.00
C MET A 1 -4.84 15.90 16.34
N ARG A 2 -5.56 16.78 15.64
CA ARG A 2 -6.82 16.39 14.97
C ARG A 2 -6.94 17.07 13.62
N ARG A 3 -7.18 16.25 12.59
CA ARG A 3 -7.72 16.68 11.30
C ARG A 3 -9.14 17.22 11.50
N ASP A 4 -9.62 18.08 10.61
CA ASP A 4 -11.05 18.40 10.58
C ASP A 4 -11.82 17.08 10.42
N SER A 5 -12.76 16.82 11.34
CA SER A 5 -13.44 15.52 11.56
C SER A 5 -14.37 15.06 10.43
N ASP A 6 -14.29 15.69 9.26
CA ASP A 6 -15.16 15.46 8.08
C ASP A 6 -14.38 14.81 6.92
N SER A 7 -13.10 14.51 7.10
CA SER A 7 -12.29 13.79 6.13
C SER A 7 -11.66 12.57 6.81
N GLY A 8 -12.08 11.37 6.39
CA GLY A 8 -11.56 10.07 6.85
C GLY A 8 -10.03 9.95 6.70
N PRO A 9 -9.41 8.82 7.06
CA PRO A 9 -7.96 8.72 7.24
C PRO A 9 -7.13 9.14 6.02
N ALA A 10 -5.88 9.52 6.25
CA ALA A 10 -4.93 9.71 5.17
C ALA A 10 -4.46 8.34 4.66
N ARG A 11 -4.90 7.96 3.46
CA ARG A 11 -4.58 6.65 2.87
C ARG A 11 -3.43 6.75 1.89
N ILE A 12 -2.42 5.90 2.03
CA ILE A 12 -1.19 5.93 1.23
C ILE A 12 -0.85 4.52 0.76
N CYS A 13 -0.59 4.36 -0.54
CA CYS A 13 -0.06 3.12 -1.09
C CYS A 13 1.43 3.27 -1.36
N VAL A 14 2.24 2.42 -0.75
CA VAL A 14 3.69 2.36 -0.97
C VAL A 14 3.94 1.38 -2.12
N THR A 15 4.22 1.89 -3.32
CA THR A 15 4.21 1.07 -4.55
C THR A 15 5.36 1.35 -5.50
N ASN A 16 5.82 0.27 -6.13
CA ASN A 16 6.75 0.19 -7.25
C ASN A 16 6.81 -1.27 -7.74
N ALA A 17 6.63 -1.53 -9.03
CA ALA A 17 6.69 -2.90 -9.56
C ALA A 17 8.09 -3.48 -9.71
N LYS A 18 9.15 -2.72 -9.47
CA LYS A 18 10.46 -3.34 -9.32
C LYS A 18 10.50 -4.05 -7.96
N GLY A 19 10.67 -5.37 -7.98
CA GLY A 19 10.97 -6.15 -6.79
C GLY A 19 12.27 -5.68 -6.13
N GLY A 20 12.33 -5.70 -4.80
CA GLY A 20 13.55 -5.38 -4.05
C GLY A 20 13.88 -3.88 -3.92
N THR A 21 12.98 -2.97 -4.29
CA THR A 21 13.11 -1.51 -4.06
C THR A 21 12.99 -1.11 -2.59
N GLY A 22 12.59 -2.04 -1.73
CA GLY A 22 12.41 -1.83 -0.29
C GLY A 22 11.06 -1.21 0.08
N LYS A 23 9.99 -1.49 -0.69
CA LYS A 23 8.61 -1.07 -0.38
C LYS A 23 8.22 -1.37 1.06
N THR A 24 8.22 -2.65 1.43
CA THR A 24 7.93 -3.11 2.79
C THR A 24 8.77 -2.42 3.85
N THR A 25 10.09 -2.32 3.64
CA THR A 25 10.98 -1.64 4.59
C THR A 25 10.61 -0.16 4.75
N ILE A 26 10.32 0.54 3.65
CA ILE A 26 9.94 1.95 3.68
C ILE A 26 8.55 2.10 4.31
N ALA A 27 7.58 1.27 3.94
CA ALA A 27 6.22 1.29 4.47
C ALA A 27 6.24 1.14 6.00
N ILE A 28 6.91 0.10 6.54
CA ILE A 28 7.00 -0.15 7.99
C ILE A 28 7.64 1.05 8.70
N ASN A 29 8.71 1.61 8.15
CA ASN A 29 9.42 2.72 8.81
C ASN A 29 8.69 4.06 8.68
N VAL A 30 7.93 4.29 7.61
CA VAL A 30 7.02 5.44 7.50
C VAL A 30 5.88 5.31 8.51
N ALA A 31 5.28 4.12 8.63
CA ALA A 31 4.25 3.86 9.64
C ALA A 31 4.78 4.07 11.08
N GLY A 32 5.97 3.54 11.39
CA GLY A 32 6.64 3.77 12.67
C GLY A 32 6.96 5.24 12.94
N ALA A 33 7.38 6.01 11.92
CA ALA A 33 7.62 7.45 12.06
C ALA A 33 6.34 8.24 12.32
N LEU A 34 5.24 7.88 11.65
CA LEU A 34 3.91 8.48 11.89
C LEU A 34 3.45 8.16 13.32
N ASN A 35 3.62 6.93 13.79
CA ASN A 35 3.33 6.55 15.17
C ASN A 35 4.20 7.30 16.20
N GLU A 36 5.50 7.47 15.94
CA GLU A 36 6.40 8.26 16.79
C GLU A 36 5.94 9.73 16.91
N ARG A 37 5.26 10.24 15.88
CA ARG A 37 4.63 11.58 15.87
C ARG A 37 3.23 11.60 16.51
N GLY A 38 2.77 10.47 17.05
CA GLY A 38 1.50 10.31 17.74
C GLY A 38 0.30 10.13 16.81
N ARG A 39 0.50 9.49 15.64
CA ARG A 39 -0.57 9.06 14.74
C ARG A 39 -1.00 7.63 15.05
N ASP A 40 -2.29 7.40 15.01
CA ASP A 40 -2.86 6.06 14.97
C ASP A 40 -2.79 5.54 13.53
N VAL A 41 -2.15 4.40 13.31
CA VAL A 41 -1.83 3.88 11.97
C VAL A 41 -2.38 2.48 11.79
N LEU A 42 -3.14 2.27 10.72
CA LEU A 42 -3.48 0.95 10.19
C LEU A 42 -2.52 0.59 9.06
N PHE A 43 -1.78 -0.49 9.23
CA PHE A 43 -0.90 -1.06 8.22
C PHE A 43 -1.61 -2.20 7.49
N VAL A 44 -1.62 -2.18 6.16
CA VAL A 44 -2.26 -3.19 5.32
C VAL A 44 -1.21 -3.87 4.46
N ASP A 45 -0.94 -5.15 4.69
CA ASP A 45 -0.06 -5.94 3.86
C ASP A 45 -0.86 -6.58 2.72
N LEU A 46 -0.77 -5.98 1.52
CA LEU A 46 -1.47 -6.46 0.33
C LEU A 46 -0.59 -7.39 -0.52
N ASP A 47 0.68 -7.59 -0.18
CA ASP A 47 1.59 -8.48 -0.90
C ASP A 47 1.34 -9.93 -0.46
N PRO A 48 0.91 -10.84 -1.36
CA PRO A 48 0.72 -12.25 -1.01
C PRO A 48 1.97 -12.97 -0.47
N GLN A 49 3.16 -12.37 -0.60
CA GLN A 49 4.37 -12.91 0.04
C GLN A 49 4.43 -12.67 1.55
N GLY A 50 3.62 -11.75 2.09
CA GLY A 50 3.53 -11.49 3.53
C GLY A 50 4.79 -10.91 4.16
N ASN A 51 5.67 -10.28 3.36
CA ASN A 51 6.93 -9.76 3.87
C ASN A 51 6.72 -8.70 4.97
N ALA A 52 5.66 -7.87 4.87
CA ALA A 52 5.40 -6.87 5.89
C ALA A 52 4.87 -7.52 7.17
N THR A 53 3.95 -8.47 7.01
CA THR A 53 3.37 -9.27 8.11
C THR A 53 4.48 -9.99 8.90
N GLU A 54 5.40 -10.68 8.21
CA GLU A 54 6.57 -11.30 8.86
C GLU A 54 7.52 -10.24 9.46
N GLY A 55 7.76 -9.15 8.73
CA GLY A 55 8.63 -8.04 9.16
C GLY A 55 8.14 -7.25 10.37
N LEU A 56 6.87 -7.40 10.73
CA LEU A 56 6.25 -6.88 11.95
C LEU A 56 6.11 -7.97 13.04
N GLY A 57 6.73 -9.14 12.85
CA GLY A 57 6.74 -10.22 13.83
C GLY A 57 5.44 -11.02 13.91
N LEU A 58 4.53 -10.87 12.94
CA LEU A 58 3.18 -11.44 12.95
C LEU A 58 3.06 -12.71 12.09
N LEU A 59 4.09 -13.56 12.08
CA LEU A 59 4.10 -14.79 11.26
C LEU A 59 2.91 -15.72 11.58
N GLU A 60 2.48 -15.80 12.84
CA GLU A 60 1.31 -16.60 13.22
C GLU A 60 0.01 -16.08 12.58
N ALA A 61 -0.09 -14.78 12.30
CA ALA A 61 -1.24 -14.17 11.63
C ALA A 61 -1.24 -14.47 10.13
N TYR A 62 -0.06 -14.59 9.50
CA TYR A 62 0.06 -14.99 8.09
C TYR A 62 -0.45 -16.43 7.85
N ASP A 63 -0.22 -17.32 8.83
CA ASP A 63 -0.65 -18.72 8.81
C ASP A 63 -2.04 -18.93 9.45
N ALA A 64 -2.79 -17.86 9.73
CA ALA A 64 -4.10 -17.95 10.36
C ALA A 64 -5.14 -18.65 9.49
N GLU A 65 -6.07 -19.36 10.13
CA GLU A 65 -7.22 -19.96 9.45
C GLU A 65 -8.29 -18.90 9.13
N PRO A 66 -9.12 -19.10 8.08
CA PRO A 66 -10.19 -18.18 7.71
C PRO A 66 -11.12 -17.73 8.86
N PRO A 67 -11.59 -16.46 8.89
CA PRO A 67 -11.36 -15.39 7.90
C PRO A 67 -9.90 -14.97 7.75
N THR A 68 -9.50 -14.77 6.50
CA THR A 68 -8.23 -14.15 6.14
C THR A 68 -8.48 -12.90 5.30
N PHE A 69 -7.44 -12.11 5.05
CA PHE A 69 -7.57 -10.92 4.22
C PHE A 69 -8.06 -11.23 2.79
N PHE A 70 -7.67 -12.39 2.23
CA PHE A 70 -8.26 -12.89 0.97
C PHE A 70 -9.79 -12.96 1.01
N ASP A 71 -10.37 -13.48 2.10
CA ASP A 71 -11.82 -13.63 2.24
C ASP A 71 -12.52 -12.28 2.29
N VAL A 72 -12.00 -11.37 3.14
CA VAL A 72 -12.52 -10.01 3.32
C VAL A 72 -12.47 -9.23 1.99
N LEU A 73 -11.38 -9.39 1.23
CA LEU A 73 -11.18 -8.67 -0.02
C LEU A 73 -12.05 -9.20 -1.17
N THR A 74 -12.32 -10.52 -1.22
CA THR A 74 -12.93 -11.16 -2.39
C THR A 74 -14.40 -11.58 -2.20
N ASP A 75 -14.87 -11.73 -0.97
CA ASP A 75 -16.28 -12.04 -0.66
C ASP A 75 -16.98 -10.83 -0.01
N PRO A 76 -17.88 -10.13 -0.73
CA PRO A 76 -18.63 -9.00 -0.19
C PRO A 76 -19.37 -9.28 1.12
N ARG A 77 -19.72 -10.54 1.41
CA ARG A 77 -20.45 -10.94 2.63
C ARG A 77 -19.55 -11.02 3.85
N ARG A 78 -18.23 -11.01 3.67
CA ARG A 78 -17.21 -11.15 4.72
C ARG A 78 -16.44 -9.86 4.98
N ARG A 79 -16.81 -8.75 4.34
CA ARG A 79 -16.14 -7.46 4.54
C ARG A 79 -16.24 -6.95 5.97
N GLU A 80 -17.34 -7.24 6.64
CA GLU A 80 -17.52 -6.90 8.06
C GLU A 80 -16.58 -7.72 8.98
N ASP A 81 -16.02 -8.85 8.51
CA ASP A 81 -15.04 -9.66 9.25
C ASP A 81 -13.65 -8.98 9.29
N VAL A 82 -13.47 -7.79 8.71
CA VAL A 82 -12.17 -7.08 8.70
C VAL A 82 -11.66 -6.79 10.11
N ASP A 83 -12.57 -6.46 11.04
CA ASP A 83 -12.24 -6.18 12.45
C ASP A 83 -11.69 -7.43 13.16
N ASP A 84 -12.18 -8.61 12.79
CA ASP A 84 -11.76 -9.89 13.37
C ASP A 84 -10.35 -10.32 12.93
N ILE A 85 -9.84 -9.77 11.82
CA ILE A 85 -8.51 -10.12 11.28
C ILE A 85 -7.43 -9.09 11.58
N ILE A 86 -7.80 -7.91 12.09
CA ILE A 86 -6.82 -6.90 12.50
C ILE A 86 -6.06 -7.42 13.73
N VAL A 87 -4.74 -7.30 13.68
CA VAL A 87 -3.83 -7.71 14.75
C VAL A 87 -3.12 -6.50 15.31
N GLU A 88 -3.20 -6.33 16.64
CA GLU A 88 -2.49 -5.28 17.36
C GLU A 88 -0.96 -5.51 17.30
N HIS A 89 -0.22 -4.46 16.99
CA HIS A 89 1.24 -4.41 17.11
C HIS A 89 1.65 -3.14 17.87
N GLU A 90 2.83 -3.15 18.52
CA GLU A 90 3.24 -2.09 19.48
C GLU A 90 3.25 -0.67 18.86
N GLU A 91 3.48 -0.56 17.55
CA GLU A 91 3.60 0.70 16.81
C GLU A 91 2.41 1.01 15.88
N MET A 92 1.56 0.03 15.57
CA MET A 92 0.48 0.16 14.56
C MET A 92 -0.44 -1.06 14.63
N ASP A 93 -1.67 -0.96 14.18
CA ASP A 93 -2.52 -2.13 13.94
C ASP A 93 -2.32 -2.65 12.52
N VAL A 94 -2.47 -3.95 12.31
CA VAL A 94 -2.07 -4.61 11.06
C VAL A 94 -3.21 -5.44 10.50
N VAL A 95 -3.56 -5.23 9.24
CA VAL A 95 -4.27 -6.22 8.41
C VAL A 95 -3.21 -7.13 7.78
N PRO A 96 -3.04 -8.36 8.28
CA PRO A 96 -2.00 -9.25 7.80
C PRO A 96 -2.33 -9.79 6.41
N SER A 97 -1.29 -10.01 5.62
CA SER A 97 -1.38 -10.79 4.38
C SER A 97 -1.54 -12.28 4.70
N ASN A 98 -1.98 -13.05 3.71
CA ASN A 98 -2.01 -14.51 3.79
C ASN A 98 -1.75 -15.13 2.41
N ILE A 99 -1.35 -16.41 2.40
CA ILE A 99 -0.98 -17.12 1.17
C ILE A 99 -2.11 -17.17 0.12
N ASP A 100 -3.38 -17.12 0.54
CA ASP A 100 -4.52 -17.17 -0.37
C ASP A 100 -4.70 -15.88 -1.16
N LEU A 101 -4.06 -14.77 -0.78
CA LEU A 101 -4.02 -13.56 -1.62
C LEU A 101 -3.37 -13.82 -2.98
N LEU A 102 -2.59 -14.89 -3.16
CA LEU A 102 -2.14 -15.34 -4.48
C LEU A 102 -3.32 -15.65 -5.43
N GLN A 103 -4.45 -16.09 -4.88
CA GLN A 103 -5.68 -16.32 -5.64
C GLN A 103 -6.51 -15.04 -5.84
N ALA A 104 -6.30 -14.00 -5.03
CA ALA A 104 -7.04 -12.74 -5.16
C ALA A 104 -6.87 -12.12 -6.54
N GLU A 105 -5.68 -12.20 -7.16
CA GLU A 105 -5.46 -11.74 -8.53
C GLU A 105 -6.43 -12.40 -9.54
N HIS A 106 -6.67 -13.71 -9.39
CA HIS A 106 -7.62 -14.43 -10.22
C HIS A 106 -9.08 -14.02 -9.92
N GLU A 107 -9.46 -13.95 -8.65
CA GLU A 107 -10.80 -13.51 -8.22
C GLU A 107 -11.11 -12.11 -8.77
N LEU A 108 -10.22 -11.15 -8.54
CA LEU A 108 -10.39 -9.76 -8.95
C LEU A 108 -10.44 -9.61 -10.47
N THR A 109 -9.67 -10.41 -11.20
CA THR A 109 -9.75 -10.46 -12.67
C THR A 109 -11.11 -10.97 -13.14
N ILE A 110 -11.63 -12.05 -12.55
CA ILE A 110 -12.95 -12.60 -12.90
C ILE A 110 -14.05 -11.60 -12.54
N ALA A 111 -13.97 -10.96 -11.37
CA ALA A 111 -14.90 -9.91 -10.96
C ALA A 111 -14.90 -8.73 -11.95
N ASP A 112 -13.72 -8.29 -12.42
CA ASP A 112 -13.59 -7.22 -13.42
C ASP A 112 -14.22 -7.61 -14.76
N LEU A 113 -14.05 -8.87 -15.20
CA LEU A 113 -14.69 -9.38 -16.41
C LEU A 113 -16.21 -9.41 -16.27
N ILE A 114 -16.75 -9.85 -15.13
CA ILE A 114 -18.18 -9.82 -14.84
C ILE A 114 -18.72 -8.39 -14.82
N ALA A 115 -17.97 -7.44 -14.25
CA ALA A 115 -18.36 -6.03 -14.25
C ALA A 115 -18.50 -5.49 -15.69
N ARG A 116 -17.51 -5.80 -16.54
CA ARG A 116 -17.49 -5.38 -17.95
C ARG A 116 -18.60 -6.00 -18.79
N THR A 117 -19.02 -7.25 -18.52
CA THR A 117 -20.13 -7.87 -19.27
C THR A 117 -21.47 -7.21 -18.96
N LYS A 118 -21.66 -6.70 -17.73
CA LYS A 118 -22.89 -5.96 -17.37
C LYS A 118 -23.00 -4.62 -18.08
N ASP A 119 -21.88 -3.95 -18.34
CA ASP A 119 -21.84 -2.63 -18.97
C ASP A 119 -21.92 -2.70 -20.52
N ARG A 120 -21.59 -3.86 -21.11
CA ARG A 120 -21.45 -4.09 -22.55
C ARG A 120 -22.59 -4.95 -23.11
N SER A 121 -23.64 -4.31 -23.63
CA SER A 121 -24.79 -5.02 -24.23
C SER A 121 -24.47 -5.83 -25.50
N ASP A 122 -23.28 -5.63 -26.10
CA ASP A 122 -22.80 -6.32 -27.31
C ASP A 122 -22.11 -7.67 -27.02
N LEU A 123 -21.76 -7.96 -25.76
CA LEU A 123 -21.09 -9.19 -25.37
C LEU A 123 -22.11 -10.26 -24.98
N THR A 124 -22.09 -11.41 -25.66
CA THR A 124 -22.85 -12.60 -25.24
C THR A 124 -22.00 -13.49 -24.37
N VAL A 125 -21.68 -13.03 -23.16
CA VAL A 125 -20.97 -13.81 -22.14
C VAL A 125 -21.88 -13.95 -20.92
N ASP A 126 -22.04 -15.17 -20.44
CA ASP A 126 -22.83 -15.47 -19.24
C ASP A 126 -22.00 -15.22 -17.97
N PRO A 127 -22.39 -14.25 -17.11
CA PRO A 127 -21.67 -13.98 -15.85
C PRO A 127 -21.57 -15.18 -14.92
N GLU A 128 -22.57 -16.08 -14.92
CA GLU A 128 -22.56 -17.28 -14.06
C GLU A 128 -21.46 -18.26 -14.48
N MET A 129 -21.20 -18.38 -15.78
CA MET A 129 -20.11 -19.19 -16.30
C MET A 129 -18.75 -18.63 -15.90
N LEU A 130 -18.58 -17.31 -15.87
CA LEU A 130 -17.34 -16.68 -15.38
C LEU A 130 -17.15 -16.93 -13.88
N ALA A 131 -18.21 -16.71 -13.09
CA ALA A 131 -18.18 -16.93 -11.64
C ALA A 131 -17.88 -18.40 -11.27
N SER A 132 -18.21 -19.36 -12.15
CA SER A 132 -17.88 -20.78 -11.92
C SER A 132 -16.37 -21.08 -11.89
N PHE A 133 -15.52 -20.17 -12.37
CA PHE A 133 -14.06 -20.24 -12.27
C PHE A 133 -13.49 -19.57 -11.01
N ALA A 134 -14.34 -18.94 -10.19
CA ALA A 134 -13.97 -18.23 -8.97
C ALA A 134 -14.48 -18.94 -7.71
N ILE A 135 -13.73 -18.78 -6.63
CA ILE A 135 -14.03 -19.27 -5.29
C ILE A 135 -15.13 -18.40 -4.67
N ASN A 136 -14.89 -17.09 -4.58
CA ASN A 136 -15.70 -16.15 -3.80
C ASN A 136 -16.55 -15.22 -4.67
N VAL A 137 -16.13 -14.92 -5.90
CA VAL A 137 -16.86 -14.01 -6.77
C VAL A 137 -18.21 -14.58 -7.21
N ARG A 138 -19.26 -13.77 -7.06
CA ARG A 138 -20.62 -14.04 -7.55
C ARG A 138 -21.13 -12.86 -8.37
N PRO A 139 -21.93 -13.08 -9.43
CA PRO A 139 -22.35 -11.99 -10.28
C PRO A 139 -23.16 -10.91 -9.57
N ASP A 140 -23.99 -11.27 -8.59
CA ASP A 140 -24.78 -10.34 -7.78
C ASP A 140 -23.93 -9.48 -6.84
N GLY A 141 -22.78 -9.98 -6.39
CA GLY A 141 -21.81 -9.25 -5.58
C GLY A 141 -20.99 -8.20 -6.35
N VAL A 142 -20.97 -8.26 -7.69
CA VAL A 142 -20.27 -7.28 -8.54
C VAL A 142 -21.22 -6.15 -8.94
N THR A 143 -21.15 -5.01 -8.26
CA THR A 143 -22.13 -3.91 -8.41
C THR A 143 -21.62 -2.75 -9.27
N GLY A 144 -20.31 -2.50 -9.29
CA GLY A 144 -19.68 -1.41 -10.04
C GLY A 144 -19.23 -1.78 -11.46
N PRO A 145 -18.69 -0.80 -12.22
CA PRO A 145 -18.13 -1.00 -13.57
C PRO A 145 -16.79 -1.75 -13.58
N HIS A 146 -16.17 -1.93 -12.41
CA HIS A 146 -14.91 -2.65 -12.20
C HIS A 146 -14.86 -3.22 -10.77
N SER A 147 -13.91 -4.12 -10.50
CA SER A 147 -13.70 -4.74 -9.18
C SER A 147 -12.64 -4.06 -8.29
N LEU A 148 -12.21 -2.84 -8.64
CA LEU A 148 -11.10 -2.15 -7.95
C LEU A 148 -11.46 -1.56 -6.57
N GLY A 149 -12.74 -1.35 -6.29
CA GLY A 149 -13.20 -0.77 -5.03
C GLY A 149 -13.18 -1.71 -3.83
N VAL A 150 -12.75 -2.97 -4.01
CA VAL A 150 -12.87 -4.00 -2.96
C VAL A 150 -12.11 -3.68 -1.68
N LEU A 151 -10.94 -3.03 -1.76
CA LEU A 151 -10.15 -2.68 -0.58
C LEU A 151 -10.76 -1.49 0.15
N ASP A 152 -11.27 -0.49 -0.57
CA ASP A 152 -12.02 0.62 0.00
C ASP A 152 -13.27 0.11 0.74
N GLU A 153 -14.03 -0.78 0.09
CA GLU A 153 -15.22 -1.41 0.66
C GLU A 153 -14.90 -2.32 1.86
N ALA A 154 -13.72 -2.95 1.88
CA ALA A 154 -13.27 -3.79 2.99
C ALA A 154 -12.86 -2.98 4.23
N LEU A 155 -12.23 -1.81 4.04
CA LEU A 155 -11.71 -1.01 5.15
C LEU A 155 -12.73 -0.01 5.71
N ALA A 156 -13.81 0.28 4.98
CA ALA A 156 -14.82 1.30 5.32
C ALA A 156 -15.43 1.17 6.74
N GLY A 157 -15.42 -0.02 7.34
CA GLY A 157 -15.97 -0.26 8.68
C GLY A 157 -15.03 0.07 9.84
N VAL A 158 -13.73 0.18 9.59
CA VAL A 158 -12.67 0.25 10.64
C VAL A 158 -11.73 1.43 10.47
N GLU A 159 -11.67 2.03 9.28
CA GLU A 159 -10.66 3.01 8.95
C GLU A 159 -10.76 4.34 9.72
N ASP A 160 -11.96 4.68 10.20
CA ASP A 160 -12.24 5.93 10.93
C ASP A 160 -11.58 5.97 12.32
N ASP A 161 -11.09 4.83 12.81
CA ASP A 161 -10.35 4.72 14.07
C ASP A 161 -8.86 5.11 13.93
N TYR A 162 -8.39 5.39 12.70
CA TYR A 162 -6.99 5.67 12.41
C TYR A 162 -6.80 7.07 11.80
N ASP A 163 -5.64 7.68 12.04
CA ASP A 163 -5.21 8.89 11.33
C ASP A 163 -4.70 8.54 9.92
N TYR A 164 -4.00 7.41 9.79
CA TYR A 164 -3.36 6.94 8.56
C TYR A 164 -3.67 5.48 8.24
N VAL A 165 -3.84 5.18 6.95
CA VAL A 165 -3.83 3.82 6.42
C VAL A 165 -2.64 3.69 5.45
N ILE A 166 -1.69 2.81 5.76
CA ILE A 166 -0.51 2.55 4.93
C ILE A 166 -0.67 1.18 4.27
N VAL A 167 -0.71 1.14 2.94
CA VAL A 167 -0.80 -0.10 2.15
C VAL A 167 0.56 -0.44 1.56
N ASP A 168 1.11 -1.61 1.89
CA ASP A 168 2.29 -2.19 1.21
C ASP A 168 1.83 -3.01 0.00
N SER A 169 2.22 -2.59 -1.21
CA SER A 169 1.74 -3.23 -2.44
C SER A 169 2.63 -4.40 -2.89
N PRO A 170 2.08 -5.37 -3.64
CA PRO A 170 2.88 -6.40 -4.29
C PRO A 170 3.96 -5.84 -5.24
N PRO A 171 5.03 -6.61 -5.56
CA PRO A 171 6.11 -6.19 -6.45
C PRO A 171 5.81 -6.42 -7.93
N PHE A 172 4.56 -6.28 -8.37
CA PHE A 172 4.17 -6.44 -9.77
C PHE A 172 2.92 -5.61 -10.10
N TYR A 173 2.75 -5.30 -11.39
CA TYR A 173 1.58 -4.62 -11.91
C TYR A 173 0.45 -5.63 -12.11
N GLY A 174 -0.48 -5.69 -11.17
CA GLY A 174 -1.60 -6.61 -11.12
C GLY A 174 -2.83 -5.98 -10.47
N LYS A 175 -3.91 -6.74 -10.36
CA LYS A 175 -5.19 -6.27 -9.80
C LYS A 175 -5.09 -5.89 -8.33
N LEU A 176 -4.23 -6.55 -7.55
CA LEU A 176 -3.99 -6.17 -6.16
C LEU A 176 -3.32 -4.80 -6.06
N THR A 177 -2.27 -4.57 -6.86
CA THR A 177 -1.62 -3.24 -6.91
C THR A 177 -2.58 -2.15 -7.38
N ASP A 178 -3.38 -2.41 -8.43
CA ASP A 178 -4.40 -1.46 -8.90
C ASP A 178 -5.44 -1.17 -7.82
N THR A 179 -5.87 -2.20 -7.08
CA THR A 179 -6.83 -2.09 -5.97
C THR A 179 -6.25 -1.23 -4.84
N GLY A 180 -4.98 -1.44 -4.48
CA GLY A 180 -4.28 -0.62 -3.50
C GLY A 180 -4.22 0.85 -3.93
N ILE A 181 -3.79 1.13 -5.15
CA ILE A 181 -3.72 2.50 -5.69
C ILE A 181 -5.11 3.14 -5.78
N TYR A 182 -6.12 2.38 -6.24
CA TYR A 182 -7.49 2.86 -6.35
C TYR A 182 -8.07 3.27 -5.01
N ALA A 183 -7.85 2.46 -3.97
CA ALA A 183 -8.37 2.70 -2.63
C ALA A 183 -7.65 3.85 -1.90
N THR A 184 -6.35 4.05 -2.16
CA THR A 184 -5.59 5.10 -1.47
C THR A 184 -5.57 6.42 -2.22
N GLN A 185 -5.56 6.40 -3.55
CA GLN A 185 -5.40 7.57 -4.46
C GLN A 185 -4.16 8.44 -4.19
N ASN A 186 -3.32 8.05 -3.24
CA ASN A 186 -2.08 8.72 -2.90
C ASN A 186 -0.98 7.66 -2.85
N ILE A 187 0.13 7.93 -3.53
CA ILE A 187 1.24 6.98 -3.62
C ILE A 187 2.54 7.58 -3.10
N LEU A 188 3.29 6.76 -2.38
CA LEU A 188 4.69 6.99 -2.06
C LEU A 188 5.52 6.00 -2.87
N ILE A 189 6.57 6.47 -3.55
CA ILE A 189 7.30 5.65 -4.54
C ILE A 189 8.71 5.32 -4.03
N PRO A 190 8.94 4.09 -3.52
CA PRO A 190 10.28 3.56 -3.27
C PRO A 190 11.02 3.31 -4.58
N ALA A 191 12.25 3.79 -4.73
CA ALA A 191 13.06 3.53 -5.92
C ALA A 191 14.52 3.28 -5.54
N LEU A 192 15.20 2.37 -6.25
CA LEU A 192 16.65 2.18 -6.08
C LEU A 192 17.40 3.23 -6.89
N THR A 193 18.56 3.65 -6.42
CA THR A 193 19.49 4.52 -7.15
C THR A 193 20.30 3.74 -8.19
N GLU A 194 19.61 3.08 -9.12
CA GLU A 194 20.18 2.26 -10.19
C GLU A 194 19.47 2.59 -11.51
N SER A 195 20.16 2.50 -12.64
CA SER A 195 19.61 2.84 -13.97
C SER A 195 18.34 2.07 -14.35
N THR A 196 18.14 0.86 -13.82
CA THR A 196 16.92 0.08 -14.07
C THR A 196 15.68 0.65 -13.39
N SER A 197 15.83 1.60 -12.45
CA SER A 197 14.71 2.26 -11.78
C SER A 197 13.98 3.25 -12.70
N GLU A 198 14.66 3.83 -13.69
CA GLU A 198 14.01 4.75 -14.65
C GLU A 198 12.84 4.05 -15.35
N ARG A 199 13.11 2.87 -15.92
CA ARG A 199 12.08 2.07 -16.61
C ARG A 199 10.97 1.63 -15.67
N ALA A 200 11.28 1.32 -14.42
CA ALA A 200 10.26 0.90 -13.44
C ALA A 200 9.29 2.06 -13.16
N ILE A 201 9.80 3.28 -13.01
CA ILE A 201 9.01 4.48 -12.78
C ILE A 201 8.19 4.87 -14.01
N GLU A 202 8.76 4.79 -15.21
CA GLU A 202 7.99 5.00 -16.46
C GLU A 202 6.77 4.07 -16.51
N LEU A 203 6.97 2.78 -16.22
CA LEU A 203 5.88 1.81 -16.21
C LEU A 203 4.84 2.10 -15.12
N LEU A 204 5.27 2.61 -13.96
CA LEU A 204 4.35 3.00 -12.89
C LEU A 204 3.48 4.19 -13.33
N ILE A 205 4.09 5.20 -13.96
CA ILE A 205 3.37 6.37 -14.51
C ILE A 205 2.38 5.94 -15.59
N ASP A 206 2.78 5.04 -16.50
CA ASP A 206 1.91 4.49 -17.54
C ASP A 206 0.72 3.73 -16.92
N GLN A 207 0.96 2.94 -15.88
CA GLN A 207 -0.07 2.20 -15.16
C GLN A 207 -1.05 3.14 -14.45
N MET A 208 -0.55 4.15 -13.73
CA MET A 208 -1.40 5.16 -13.07
C MET A 208 -2.28 5.87 -14.10
N SER A 209 -1.69 6.29 -15.22
CA SER A 209 -2.42 6.95 -16.31
C SER A 209 -3.50 6.05 -16.91
N ALA A 210 -3.25 4.73 -16.99
CA ALA A 210 -4.26 3.78 -17.45
C ALA A 210 -5.38 3.56 -16.42
N LEU A 211 -5.04 3.53 -15.13
CA LEU A 211 -5.99 3.41 -14.04
C LEU A 211 -6.92 4.64 -13.96
N GLU A 212 -6.36 5.86 -14.04
CA GLU A 212 -7.12 7.13 -14.11
C GLU A 212 -7.95 7.29 -15.39
N GLN A 213 -7.64 6.57 -16.46
CA GLN A 213 -8.48 6.56 -17.67
C GLN A 213 -9.62 5.53 -17.56
N GLN A 214 -9.35 4.40 -16.90
CA GLN A 214 -10.33 3.35 -16.69
C GLN A 214 -11.32 3.72 -15.58
N THR A 215 -10.91 4.57 -14.65
CA THR A 215 -11.67 4.97 -13.46
C THR A 215 -11.74 6.48 -13.36
N ASP A 216 -12.73 7.05 -12.67
CA ASP A 216 -12.87 8.50 -12.51
C ASP A 216 -12.11 9.02 -11.25
N ILE A 217 -10.94 8.45 -10.97
CA ILE A 217 -10.08 8.85 -9.84
C ILE A 217 -8.94 9.74 -10.32
N SER A 218 -8.27 10.41 -9.38
CA SER A 218 -6.96 11.02 -9.62
C SER A 218 -5.96 10.46 -8.60
N VAL A 219 -4.81 10.00 -9.09
CA VAL A 219 -3.75 9.44 -8.25
C VAL A 219 -2.68 10.51 -8.02
N ARG A 220 -2.52 10.92 -6.77
CA ARG A 220 -1.53 11.90 -6.34
C ARG A 220 -0.23 11.21 -5.94
N THR A 221 0.89 11.63 -6.51
CA THR A 221 2.22 11.31 -5.99
C THR A 221 2.50 12.16 -4.75
N LEU A 222 2.93 11.54 -3.66
CA LEU A 222 3.32 12.24 -2.42
C LEU A 222 4.81 12.56 -2.38
N GLY A 223 5.62 11.73 -3.05
CA GLY A 223 7.06 11.88 -3.19
C GLY A 223 7.75 10.57 -3.54
N VAL A 224 9.08 10.63 -3.63
CA VAL A 224 9.93 9.49 -3.98
C VAL A 224 10.94 9.22 -2.88
N VAL A 225 11.11 7.95 -2.52
CA VAL A 225 12.12 7.52 -1.55
C VAL A 225 13.22 6.78 -2.30
N ALA A 226 14.31 7.49 -2.58
CA ALA A 226 15.54 6.93 -3.12
C ALA A 226 16.20 6.04 -2.05
N ASN A 227 16.13 4.74 -2.25
CA ASN A 227 16.54 3.73 -1.28
C ASN A 227 17.90 3.12 -1.62
N ARG A 228 18.58 2.64 -0.57
CA ARG A 228 19.91 2.02 -0.60
C ARG A 228 21.01 2.92 -1.13
N VAL A 229 20.89 4.24 -0.93
CA VAL A 229 21.90 5.22 -1.34
C VAL A 229 23.25 4.94 -0.67
N GLU A 230 24.31 4.80 -1.48
CA GLU A 230 25.70 4.55 -1.03
C GLU A 230 26.65 5.74 -1.30
N LYS A 231 26.15 6.84 -1.90
CA LYS A 231 26.88 8.07 -2.29
C LYS A 231 27.94 7.85 -3.38
N THR A 232 27.56 7.09 -4.39
CA THR A 232 28.31 6.90 -5.63
C THR A 232 27.91 7.93 -6.68
N ASN A 233 28.70 8.07 -7.75
CA ASN A 233 28.34 8.93 -8.89
C ASN A 233 27.03 8.46 -9.58
N GLU A 234 26.76 7.14 -9.54
CA GLU A 234 25.53 6.57 -10.06
C GLU A 234 24.33 7.00 -9.19
N ASP A 235 24.51 7.01 -7.86
CA ASP A 235 23.50 7.54 -6.94
C ASP A 235 23.20 9.01 -7.22
N GLU A 236 24.24 9.86 -7.34
CA GLU A 236 24.10 11.29 -7.62
C GLU A 236 23.34 11.53 -8.93
N THR A 237 23.71 10.80 -10.00
CA THR A 237 23.03 10.89 -11.31
C THR A 237 21.55 10.49 -11.22
N MET A 238 21.25 9.41 -10.49
CA MET A 238 19.88 8.93 -10.33
C MET A 238 19.04 9.88 -9.46
N ILE A 239 19.64 10.48 -8.44
CA ILE A 239 18.97 11.48 -7.60
C ILE A 239 18.68 12.75 -8.40
N GLU A 240 19.62 13.23 -9.20
CA GLU A 240 19.37 14.34 -10.14
C GLU A 240 18.20 14.02 -11.08
N TRP A 241 18.18 12.81 -11.65
CA TRP A 241 17.07 12.36 -12.49
C TRP A 241 15.73 12.31 -11.73
N PHE A 242 15.69 11.79 -10.49
CA PHE A 242 14.47 11.80 -9.68
C PHE A 242 13.96 13.24 -9.45
N ASN A 243 14.85 14.18 -9.13
CA ASN A 243 14.47 15.58 -8.94
C ASN A 243 13.92 16.22 -10.23
N GLU A 244 14.43 15.83 -11.41
CA GLU A 244 13.90 16.31 -12.69
C GLU A 244 12.52 15.71 -13.02
N VAL A 245 12.34 14.40 -12.83
CA VAL A 245 11.09 13.70 -13.15
C VAL A 245 9.98 14.06 -12.18
N PHE A 246 10.32 14.21 -10.90
CA PHE A 246 9.39 14.52 -9.82
C PHE A 246 9.50 15.96 -9.35
N ASP A 247 9.77 16.89 -10.29
CA ASP A 247 9.78 18.33 -9.98
C ASP A 247 8.48 18.75 -9.27
N GLY A 248 8.63 19.46 -8.16
CA GLY A 248 7.52 19.85 -7.28
C GLY A 248 7.10 18.79 -6.25
N TYR A 249 7.73 17.62 -6.22
CA TYR A 249 7.54 16.60 -5.18
C TYR A 249 8.85 16.35 -4.42
N PRO A 250 8.78 16.00 -3.12
CA PRO A 250 9.96 15.69 -2.33
C PRO A 250 10.63 14.39 -2.79
N VAL A 251 11.97 14.39 -2.74
CA VAL A 251 12.83 13.22 -2.95
C VAL A 251 13.66 12.99 -1.70
N TRP A 252 13.45 11.86 -1.02
CA TRP A 252 14.15 11.50 0.21
C TRP A 252 15.20 10.42 -0.04
N GLU A 253 16.34 10.54 0.64
CA GLU A 253 17.45 9.59 0.52
C GLU A 253 17.53 8.67 1.74
N VAL A 254 17.11 7.42 1.57
CA VAL A 254 17.30 6.36 2.57
C VAL A 254 18.58 5.60 2.24
N ARG A 255 19.61 5.81 3.07
CA ARG A 255 20.89 5.10 2.96
C ARG A 255 20.77 3.67 3.44
N LYS A 256 21.57 2.81 2.85
CA LYS A 256 21.68 1.41 3.29
C LYS A 256 22.22 1.34 4.72
N ARG A 257 21.45 0.76 5.63
CA ARG A 257 21.82 0.55 7.03
C ARG A 257 21.51 -0.87 7.46
N VAL A 258 22.43 -1.46 8.23
CA VAL A 258 22.21 -2.77 8.86
C VAL A 258 21.09 -2.69 9.90
N ALA A 259 20.91 -1.53 10.55
CA ALA A 259 19.84 -1.30 11.52
C ALA A 259 18.44 -1.52 10.92
N LEU A 260 18.19 -1.10 9.67
CA LEU A 260 16.91 -1.35 8.98
C LEU A 260 16.60 -2.85 8.87
N GLN A 261 17.61 -3.66 8.53
CA GLN A 261 17.44 -5.10 8.45
C GLN A 261 17.23 -5.74 9.84
N ARG A 262 17.92 -5.23 10.86
CA ARG A 262 17.80 -5.74 12.22
C ARG A 262 16.44 -5.41 12.84
N ALA A 263 15.94 -4.20 12.62
CA ALA A 263 14.61 -3.78 13.04
C ALA A 263 13.54 -4.68 12.40
N PHE A 264 13.61 -4.88 11.08
CA PHE A 264 12.73 -5.80 10.35
C PHE A 264 12.79 -7.24 10.92
N SER A 265 13.98 -7.77 11.17
CA SER A 265 14.12 -9.11 11.78
C SER A 265 13.68 -9.17 13.24
N ALA A 266 13.56 -8.03 13.92
CA ALA A 266 13.05 -7.92 15.27
C ALA A 266 11.52 -7.72 15.31
N GLY A 267 10.87 -7.64 14.14
CA GLY A 267 9.44 -7.40 14.05
C GLY A 267 9.04 -5.95 14.30
N GLN A 268 9.94 -4.99 14.11
CA GLN A 268 9.73 -3.59 14.50
C GLN A 268 10.23 -2.61 13.42
N SER A 269 9.75 -1.37 13.47
CA SER A 269 10.36 -0.26 12.74
C SER A 269 11.70 0.16 13.40
N LEU A 270 12.46 1.07 12.75
CA LEU A 270 13.63 1.68 13.39
C LEU A 270 13.28 2.37 14.72
N PHE A 271 12.06 2.90 14.86
CA PHE A 271 11.65 3.63 16.05
C PHE A 271 11.42 2.69 17.25
N GLY A 272 10.80 1.53 17.03
CA GLY A 272 10.69 0.47 18.03
C GLY A 272 12.03 -0.19 18.37
N TYR A 273 12.97 -0.25 17.42
CA TYR A 273 14.22 -1.01 17.57
C TYR A 273 15.45 -0.18 18.00
N GLU A 274 15.84 0.84 17.24
CA GLU A 274 17.08 1.62 17.44
C GLU A 274 16.92 3.07 16.94
N LYS A 275 16.50 3.97 17.83
CA LYS A 275 16.21 5.38 17.51
C LYS A 275 17.44 6.23 17.15
N ASP A 276 18.63 5.84 17.58
CA ASP A 276 19.89 6.59 17.36
C ASP A 276 20.53 6.34 15.97
N VAL A 277 19.72 5.95 14.97
CA VAL A 277 20.15 5.73 13.59
C VAL A 277 19.87 6.98 12.78
N ASP A 278 20.84 7.38 11.97
CA ASP A 278 20.76 8.57 11.11
C ASP A 278 19.61 8.57 10.09
N MET A 279 18.98 7.41 9.88
CA MET A 279 17.80 7.25 9.00
C MET A 279 16.48 7.58 9.69
N CYS A 280 16.42 7.59 11.03
CA CYS A 280 15.22 7.99 11.76
C CYS A 280 14.82 9.43 11.41
N GLU A 281 15.79 10.34 11.29
CA GLU A 281 15.54 11.72 10.87
C GLU A 281 14.91 11.81 9.48
N VAL A 282 15.33 10.94 8.55
CA VAL A 282 14.75 10.90 7.19
C VAL A 282 13.30 10.42 7.20
N PHE A 283 12.98 9.38 7.98
CA PHE A 283 11.60 8.90 8.09
C PHE A 283 10.70 9.88 8.86
N LEU A 284 11.24 10.59 9.85
CA LEU A 284 10.51 11.67 10.53
C LEU A 284 10.23 12.86 9.60
N ASP A 285 11.17 13.20 8.70
CA ASP A 285 10.97 14.22 7.67
C ASP A 285 9.89 13.80 6.66
N ILE A 286 9.89 12.52 6.22
CA ILE A 286 8.79 11.97 5.41
C ILE A 286 7.46 12.13 6.14
N ALA A 287 7.37 11.71 7.41
CA ALA A 287 6.15 11.78 8.19
C ALA A 287 5.67 13.22 8.45
N ASP A 288 6.60 14.17 8.63
CA ASP A 288 6.28 15.60 8.77
C ASP A 288 5.69 16.20 7.49
N GLU A 289 6.28 15.89 6.35
CA GLU A 289 5.79 16.33 5.05
C GLU A 289 4.43 15.67 4.72
N LEU A 290 4.23 14.40 5.06
CA LEU A 290 2.93 13.74 4.93
C LEU A 290 1.87 14.43 5.81
N ASP A 291 2.18 14.73 7.07
CA ASP A 291 1.29 15.49 7.95
C ASP A 291 0.90 16.82 7.29
N ALA A 292 1.87 17.56 6.76
CA ALA A 292 1.63 18.84 6.07
C ALA A 292 0.74 18.67 4.82
N GLN A 293 1.01 17.67 3.98
CA GLN A 293 0.26 17.41 2.75
C GLN A 293 -1.19 16.98 2.99
N PHE A 294 -1.47 16.30 4.11
CA PHE A 294 -2.82 15.87 4.52
C PHE A 294 -3.48 16.85 5.51
N GLY A 295 -2.81 17.96 5.85
CA GLY A 295 -3.37 19.03 6.67
C GLY A 295 -3.41 18.71 8.17
N PHE A 296 -2.63 17.74 8.64
CA PHE A 296 -2.42 17.55 10.05
C PHE A 296 -1.57 18.68 10.61
N THR A 297 -2.04 19.29 11.70
CA THR A 297 -1.30 20.36 12.38
C THR A 297 -0.74 19.87 13.70
N GLU A 298 0.46 20.33 14.04
CA GLU A 298 1.01 20.13 15.38
C GLU A 298 0.07 20.72 16.43
N VAL A 299 -0.31 19.93 17.43
CA VAL A 299 -0.86 20.47 18.67
C VAL A 299 0.33 21.09 19.36
N LYS A 300 0.36 22.43 19.41
CA LYS A 300 1.27 23.14 20.31
C LYS A 300 1.13 22.52 21.71
N ALA A 301 2.23 21.97 22.21
CA ALA A 301 2.38 21.49 23.58
C ALA A 301 2.01 22.57 24.61
#